data_AF-A0A0J8AZW6-F1
#
_entry.id   AF-A0A0J8AZW6-F1
#
_cell.length_a   1.000
_cell.length_b   1.000
_cell.length_c   1.000
_cell.angle_alpha   90.00
_cell.angle_beta   90.00
_cell.angle_gamma   90.00
#
_symmetry.space_group_name_H-M   'P 1'
#
loop_
_entity.id
_entity.type
_entity.pdbx_description
1 polymer ?
#
loop_
_entity_poly.entity_id
_entity_poly.type
_entity_poly.pdbx_seq_one_letter_code
_entity_poly.pdbx_strand_id
1 'polypeptide(L)'
;LDQAENWLYSDESEGAQKSTFVEQLNKLKAVGDVAVRLQSEYEQREERIRSAASLINSYKEFAESQDEKFAHISSEKKVTVIAKCSELECWISDVTAKQDRLSKYEQPVFTVSELSAKCKELSQFVDPIMRTPKPKPAPAPEPTKDSEKKAGEGEPSEMRDEENAPVNEATIEKESESCKPVEQANESMNVD
;
A
#
# COMPACT_ATOMS: atom_id res chain seq x y z
N LEU A 1 11.22 -17.37 -35.61
CA LEU A 1 10.67 -18.74 -35.58
C LEU A 1 11.66 -19.74 -36.17
N ASP A 2 12.43 -19.33 -37.17
CA ASP A 2 13.39 -20.12 -37.94
C ASP A 2 14.37 -20.95 -37.08
N GLN A 3 14.82 -20.43 -35.93
CA GLN A 3 15.70 -21.19 -35.03
C GLN A 3 15.03 -22.42 -34.42
N ALA A 4 13.75 -22.32 -34.04
CA ALA A 4 13.02 -23.44 -33.47
C ALA A 4 12.65 -24.47 -34.55
N GLU A 5 12.36 -24.01 -35.77
CA GLU A 5 12.15 -24.86 -36.94
C GLU A 5 13.43 -25.61 -37.32
N ASN A 6 14.56 -24.91 -37.41
CA ASN A 6 15.86 -25.53 -37.69
C ASN A 6 16.25 -26.54 -36.61
N TRP A 7 15.95 -26.26 -35.33
CA TRP A 7 16.16 -27.23 -34.25
C TRP A 7 15.29 -28.48 -34.43
N LEU A 8 14.01 -28.33 -34.82
CA LEU A 8 13.08 -29.44 -35.05
C LEU A 8 13.51 -30.38 -36.19
N TYR A 9 14.26 -29.86 -37.17
CA TYR A 9 14.82 -30.64 -38.28
C TYR A 9 16.28 -31.04 -38.08
N SER A 10 16.86 -30.79 -36.91
CA SER A 10 18.24 -31.16 -36.60
C SER A 10 18.35 -32.54 -35.96
N ASP A 11 19.54 -33.15 -36.07
CA ASP A 11 19.88 -34.41 -35.38
C ASP A 11 19.73 -34.29 -33.84
N GLU A 12 19.79 -33.08 -33.29
CA GLU A 12 19.58 -32.83 -31.85
C GLU A 12 18.14 -33.17 -31.41
N SER A 13 17.16 -33.01 -32.30
CA SER A 13 15.76 -33.39 -32.04
C SER A 13 15.53 -34.90 -32.18
N GLU A 14 16.34 -35.58 -32.99
CA GLU A 14 16.26 -37.01 -33.25
C GLU A 14 16.85 -37.80 -32.07
N GLY A 15 16.01 -38.07 -31.08
CA GLY A 15 16.39 -38.71 -29.81
C GLY A 15 16.27 -37.80 -28.59
N ALA A 16 15.83 -36.55 -28.78
CA ALA A 16 15.52 -35.65 -27.68
C ALA A 16 14.39 -36.20 -26.79
N GLN A 17 14.53 -36.01 -25.48
CA GLN A 17 13.50 -36.38 -24.53
C GLN A 17 12.34 -35.39 -24.57
N LYS A 18 11.16 -35.81 -24.10
CA LYS A 18 9.96 -34.94 -24.01
C LYS A 18 10.25 -33.61 -23.30
N SER A 19 11.10 -33.61 -22.28
CA SER A 19 11.51 -32.38 -21.56
C SER A 19 12.13 -31.34 -22.50
N THR A 20 13.03 -31.75 -23.39
CA THR A 20 13.68 -30.86 -24.36
C THR A 20 12.66 -30.24 -25.32
N PHE A 21 11.67 -31.01 -25.79
CA PHE A 21 10.56 -30.46 -26.59
C PHE A 21 9.72 -29.45 -25.80
N VAL A 22 9.46 -29.72 -24.52
CA VAL A 22 8.75 -28.78 -23.64
C VAL A 22 9.56 -27.49 -23.45
N GLU A 23 10.87 -27.58 -23.30
CA GLU A 23 11.75 -26.40 -23.22
C GLU A 23 11.70 -25.56 -24.49
N GLN A 24 11.79 -26.17 -25.68
CA GLN A 24 11.70 -25.45 -26.94
C GLN A 24 10.32 -24.82 -27.16
N LEU A 25 9.26 -25.53 -26.78
CA LEU A 25 7.91 -24.98 -26.76
C LEU A 25 7.79 -23.79 -25.81
N ASN A 26 8.36 -23.87 -24.61
CA ASN A 26 8.33 -22.79 -23.64
C ASN A 26 9.09 -21.56 -24.14
N LYS A 27 10.22 -21.73 -24.84
CA LYS A 27 10.94 -20.62 -25.49
C LYS A 27 10.08 -19.92 -26.54
N LEU A 28 9.38 -20.68 -27.39
CA LEU A 28 8.46 -20.12 -28.38
C LEU A 28 7.26 -19.40 -27.74
N LYS A 29 6.65 -20.04 -26.73
CA LYS A 29 5.57 -19.44 -25.96
C LYS A 29 6.01 -18.17 -25.27
N ALA A 30 7.22 -18.12 -24.70
CA ALA A 30 7.73 -16.92 -24.05
C ALA A 30 7.70 -15.69 -24.96
N VAL A 31 7.90 -15.86 -26.28
CA VAL A 31 7.78 -14.78 -27.27
C VAL A 31 6.30 -14.44 -27.53
N GLY A 32 5.45 -15.43 -27.79
CA GLY A 32 4.02 -15.20 -28.10
C GLY A 32 3.22 -14.67 -26.91
N ASP A 33 3.52 -15.16 -25.71
CA ASP A 33 2.86 -14.77 -24.46
C ASP A 33 3.12 -13.31 -24.10
N VAL A 34 4.17 -12.67 -24.63
CA VAL A 34 4.37 -11.22 -24.46
C VAL A 34 3.17 -10.45 -25.01
N ALA A 35 2.72 -10.77 -26.22
CA ALA A 35 1.59 -10.08 -26.83
C ALA A 35 0.29 -10.30 -26.03
N VAL A 36 0.06 -11.53 -25.56
CA VAL A 36 -1.10 -11.86 -24.73
C VAL A 36 -1.06 -11.09 -23.40
N ARG A 37 0.11 -11.00 -22.76
CA ARG A 37 0.29 -10.22 -21.53
C ARG A 37 0.06 -8.73 -21.78
N LEU A 38 0.64 -8.16 -22.84
CA LEU A 38 0.47 -6.74 -23.17
C LEU A 38 -0.99 -6.38 -23.45
N GLN A 39 -1.72 -7.24 -24.16
CA GLN A 39 -3.15 -7.05 -24.39
C GLN A 39 -3.93 -7.06 -23.06
N SER A 40 -3.71 -8.08 -22.24
CA SER A 40 -4.36 -8.22 -20.94
C SER A 40 -4.09 -7.04 -20.02
N GLU A 41 -2.84 -6.55 -19.98
CA GLU A 41 -2.45 -5.35 -19.25
C GLU A 41 -3.18 -4.10 -19.77
N TYR A 42 -3.26 -3.93 -21.09
CA TYR A 42 -3.96 -2.79 -21.70
C TYR A 42 -5.46 -2.79 -21.35
N GLU A 43 -6.13 -3.93 -21.48
CA GLU A 43 -7.57 -4.07 -21.22
C GLU A 43 -7.93 -3.81 -19.76
N GLN A 44 -7.09 -4.23 -18.82
CA GLN A 44 -7.36 -4.12 -17.39
C GLN A 44 -6.92 -2.79 -16.76
N ARG A 45 -6.02 -2.05 -17.42
CA ARG A 45 -5.38 -0.85 -16.83
C ARG A 45 -6.39 0.23 -16.44
N GLU A 46 -7.29 0.61 -17.34
CA GLU A 46 -8.25 1.68 -17.08
C GLU A 46 -9.22 1.34 -15.94
N GLU A 47 -9.68 0.08 -15.86
CA GLU A 47 -10.51 -0.38 -14.75
C GLU A 47 -9.73 -0.36 -13.42
N ARG A 48 -8.45 -0.77 -13.46
CA ARG A 48 -7.62 -0.77 -12.26
C ARG A 48 -7.33 0.64 -11.75
N ILE A 49 -7.05 1.59 -12.63
CA ILE A 49 -6.87 3.02 -12.28
C ILE A 49 -8.16 3.57 -11.65
N ARG A 50 -9.33 3.31 -12.25
CA ARG A 50 -10.62 3.74 -11.68
C ARG A 50 -10.87 3.16 -10.30
N SER A 51 -10.56 1.87 -10.11
CA SER A 51 -10.68 1.21 -8.80
C SER A 51 -9.75 1.82 -7.76
N ALA A 52 -8.51 2.15 -8.14
CA ALA A 52 -7.55 2.81 -7.28
C ALA A 52 -8.01 4.23 -6.88
N ALA A 53 -8.54 5.01 -7.82
CA ALA A 53 -9.09 6.33 -7.55
C ALA A 53 -10.28 6.26 -6.57
N SER A 54 -11.20 5.30 -6.76
CA SER A 54 -12.32 5.07 -5.84
C SER A 54 -11.85 4.73 -4.42
N LEU A 55 -10.83 3.89 -4.29
CA LEU A 55 -10.21 3.54 -3.00
C LEU A 55 -9.61 4.77 -2.32
N ILE A 56 -8.82 5.55 -3.06
CA ILE A 56 -8.19 6.79 -2.58
C ILE A 56 -9.25 7.77 -2.08
N ASN A 57 -10.32 7.98 -2.85
CA ASN A 57 -11.41 8.89 -2.47
C ASN A 57 -12.11 8.41 -1.20
N SER A 58 -12.40 7.11 -1.07
CA SER A 58 -13.01 6.55 0.14
C SER A 58 -12.16 6.80 1.40
N TYR A 59 -10.83 6.73 1.28
CA TYR A 59 -9.92 6.99 2.39
C TYR A 59 -9.76 8.49 2.70
N LYS A 60 -9.79 9.36 1.69
CA LYS A 60 -9.83 10.82 1.89
C LYS A 60 -11.13 11.24 2.58
N GLU A 61 -12.28 10.73 2.13
CA GLU A 61 -13.58 10.96 2.76
C GLU A 61 -13.58 10.52 4.24
N PHE A 62 -12.98 9.37 4.55
CA PHE A 62 -12.79 8.93 5.93
C PHE A 62 -11.95 9.93 6.75
N ALA A 63 -10.84 10.42 6.20
CA ALA A 63 -9.96 11.35 6.91
C ALA A 63 -10.64 12.71 7.16
N GLU A 64 -11.44 13.19 6.20
CA GLU A 64 -12.16 14.46 6.28
C GLU A 64 -13.49 14.35 7.06
N SER A 65 -14.02 13.14 7.24
CA SER A 65 -15.27 12.88 7.94
C SER A 65 -15.26 13.43 9.37
N GLN A 66 -16.37 14.10 9.70
CA GLN A 66 -16.69 14.60 11.05
C GLN A 66 -17.61 13.66 11.83
N ASP A 67 -17.82 12.42 11.35
CA ASP A 67 -18.68 11.47 12.04
C ASP A 67 -18.14 11.14 13.44
N GLU A 68 -19.05 11.06 14.42
CA GLU A 68 -18.73 10.65 15.79
C GLU A 68 -18.06 9.27 15.86
N LYS A 69 -18.25 8.43 14.83
CA LYS A 69 -17.60 7.12 14.73
C LYS A 69 -16.07 7.21 14.62
N PHE A 70 -15.54 8.33 14.16
CA PHE A 70 -14.11 8.57 13.95
C PHE A 70 -13.55 9.69 14.82
N ALA A 71 -14.35 10.26 15.73
CA ALA A 71 -13.95 11.38 16.58
C ALA A 71 -12.79 11.06 17.54
N HIS A 72 -12.59 9.77 17.87
CA HIS A 72 -11.47 9.30 18.71
C HIS A 72 -10.15 9.13 17.93
N ILE A 73 -10.18 9.25 16.61
CA ILE A 73 -8.98 9.14 15.77
C ILE A 73 -8.28 10.50 15.77
N SER A 74 -6.98 10.51 16.12
CA SER A 74 -6.22 11.75 16.17
C SER A 74 -6.13 12.43 14.80
N SER A 75 -6.12 13.76 14.81
CA SER A 75 -5.95 14.57 13.60
C SER A 75 -4.63 14.22 12.88
N GLU A 76 -3.56 13.93 13.60
CA GLU A 76 -2.27 13.51 13.01
C GLU A 76 -2.38 12.25 12.16
N LYS A 77 -3.14 11.24 12.63
CA LYS A 77 -3.39 10.02 11.85
C LYS A 77 -4.17 10.33 10.57
N LYS A 78 -5.20 11.19 10.66
CA LYS A 78 -6.00 11.62 9.50
C LYS A 78 -5.15 12.38 8.47
N VAL A 79 -4.29 13.28 8.92
CA VAL A 79 -3.34 14.00 8.04
C VAL A 79 -2.38 13.02 7.35
N THR A 80 -1.88 12.03 8.08
CA THR A 80 -0.98 11.00 7.50
C THR A 80 -1.69 10.16 6.44
N VAL A 81 -2.97 9.82 6.65
CA VAL A 81 -3.80 9.11 5.65
C VAL A 81 -3.94 9.96 4.37
N ILE A 82 -4.25 11.25 4.49
CA ILE A 82 -4.36 12.16 3.34
C ILE A 82 -3.04 12.25 2.58
N ALA A 83 -1.91 12.36 3.30
CA ALA A 83 -0.59 12.40 2.69
C ALA A 83 -0.30 11.12 1.88
N LYS A 84 -0.56 9.93 2.46
CA LYS A 84 -0.38 8.65 1.77
C LYS A 84 -1.31 8.46 0.58
N CYS A 85 -2.55 8.95 0.66
CA CYS A 85 -3.48 8.97 -0.46
C CYS A 85 -2.97 9.86 -1.60
N SER A 86 -2.43 11.03 -1.27
CA SER A 86 -1.88 11.99 -2.24
C SER A 86 -0.60 11.47 -2.90
N GLU A 87 0.26 10.76 -2.15
CA GLU A 87 1.45 10.09 -2.67
C GLU A 87 1.08 9.06 -3.75
N LEU A 88 0.09 8.20 -3.48
CA LEU A 88 -0.37 7.21 -4.46
C LEU A 88 -1.03 7.87 -5.67
N GLU A 89 -1.85 8.90 -5.47
CA GLU A 89 -2.50 9.63 -6.57
C GLU A 89 -1.48 10.31 -7.49
N CYS A 90 -0.44 10.94 -6.93
CA CYS A 90 0.65 11.51 -7.68
C CYS A 90 1.39 10.45 -8.49
N TRP A 91 1.71 9.31 -7.87
CA TRP A 91 2.35 8.20 -8.56
C TRP A 91 1.49 7.69 -9.73
N ILE A 92 0.18 7.49 -9.53
CA ILE A 92 -0.75 7.08 -10.60
C ILE A 92 -0.74 8.08 -11.75
N SER A 93 -0.80 9.39 -11.44
CA SER A 93 -0.77 10.44 -12.46
C SER A 93 0.53 10.40 -13.28
N ASP A 94 1.67 10.29 -12.60
CA ASP A 94 2.99 10.26 -13.24
C ASP A 94 3.17 9.05 -14.15
N VAL A 95 2.81 7.84 -13.66
CA VAL A 95 2.97 6.62 -14.47
C VAL A 95 1.96 6.56 -15.61
N THR A 96 0.76 7.13 -15.45
CA THR A 96 -0.23 7.25 -16.54
C THR A 96 0.27 8.20 -17.63
N ALA A 97 0.78 9.37 -17.25
CA ALA A 97 1.33 10.34 -18.21
C ALA A 97 2.54 9.80 -18.98
N LYS A 98 3.35 8.94 -18.35
CA LYS A 98 4.45 8.22 -19.03
C LYS A 98 3.90 7.13 -19.94
N GLN A 99 2.88 6.39 -19.50
CA GLN A 99 2.26 5.30 -20.26
C GLN A 99 1.59 5.80 -21.54
N ASP A 100 0.96 6.97 -21.52
CA ASP A 100 0.27 7.57 -22.68
C ASP A 100 1.22 7.96 -23.81
N ARG A 101 2.52 8.06 -23.53
CA ARG A 101 3.57 8.35 -24.52
C ARG A 101 4.11 7.10 -25.21
N LEU A 102 3.79 5.91 -24.69
CA LEU A 102 4.26 4.64 -25.24
C LEU A 102 3.30 4.09 -26.29
N SER A 103 3.87 3.39 -27.26
CA SER A 103 3.11 2.63 -28.23
C SER A 103 2.50 1.38 -27.59
N LYS A 104 1.39 0.89 -28.15
CA LYS A 104 0.65 -0.27 -27.59
C LYS A 104 1.42 -1.58 -27.51
N TYR A 105 2.51 -1.71 -28.28
CA TYR A 105 3.36 -2.89 -28.33
C TYR A 105 4.62 -2.77 -27.44
N GLU A 106 4.86 -1.61 -26.84
CA GLU A 106 5.97 -1.40 -25.93
C GLU A 106 5.63 -1.92 -24.53
N GLN A 107 6.66 -2.22 -23.75
CA GLN A 107 6.48 -2.64 -22.36
C GLN A 107 5.83 -1.50 -21.56
N PRO A 108 4.80 -1.78 -20.75
CA PRO A 108 4.12 -0.75 -20.01
C PRO A 108 5.03 -0.18 -18.91
N VAL A 109 4.83 1.10 -18.58
CA VAL A 109 5.62 1.80 -17.54
C VAL A 109 5.36 1.21 -16.16
N PHE A 110 4.16 0.69 -15.95
CA PHE A 110 3.72 0.01 -14.75
C PHE A 110 2.75 -1.11 -15.12
N THR A 111 2.65 -2.11 -14.26
CA THR A 111 1.71 -3.23 -14.47
C THR A 111 0.46 -3.08 -13.60
N VAL A 112 -0.63 -3.73 -14.00
CA VAL A 112 -1.86 -3.86 -13.19
C VAL A 112 -1.55 -4.50 -11.82
N SER A 113 -0.62 -5.46 -11.80
CA SER A 113 -0.14 -6.10 -10.56
C SER A 113 0.57 -5.10 -9.63
N GLU A 114 1.43 -4.25 -10.18
CA GLU A 114 2.14 -3.22 -9.42
C GLU A 114 1.18 -2.18 -8.80
N LEU A 115 0.24 -1.67 -9.59
CA LEU A 115 -0.82 -0.79 -9.08
C LEU A 115 -1.64 -1.50 -8.00
N SER A 116 -1.91 -2.80 -8.15
CA SER A 116 -2.61 -3.59 -7.13
C SER A 116 -1.82 -3.71 -5.83
N ALA A 117 -0.51 -3.92 -5.90
CA ALA A 117 0.37 -3.97 -4.75
C ALA A 117 0.39 -2.61 -4.01
N LYS A 118 0.51 -1.50 -4.74
CA LYS A 118 0.46 -0.14 -4.19
C LYS A 118 -0.87 0.17 -3.50
N CYS A 119 -2.00 -0.20 -4.10
CA CYS A 119 -3.31 -0.07 -3.45
C CYS A 119 -3.40 -0.91 -2.16
N LYS A 120 -2.86 -2.13 -2.19
CA LYS A 120 -2.86 -3.03 -1.03
C LYS A 120 -2.03 -2.46 0.12
N GLU A 121 -0.88 -1.86 -0.19
CA GLU A 121 -0.02 -1.17 0.79
C GLU A 121 -0.79 -0.02 1.46
N LEU A 122 -1.47 0.81 0.67
CA LEU A 122 -2.32 1.88 1.20
C LEU A 122 -3.43 1.31 2.11
N SER A 123 -4.14 0.26 1.68
CA SER A 123 -5.18 -0.36 2.50
C SER A 123 -4.65 -0.95 3.81
N GLN A 124 -3.49 -1.61 3.78
CA GLN A 124 -2.85 -2.14 4.98
C GLN A 124 -2.49 -1.06 5.99
N PHE A 125 -2.18 0.15 5.51
CA PHE A 125 -1.91 1.31 6.35
C PHE A 125 -3.19 1.96 6.90
N VAL A 126 -4.20 2.18 6.05
CA VAL A 126 -5.39 2.97 6.41
C VAL A 126 -6.43 2.14 7.16
N ASP A 127 -6.65 0.87 6.79
CA ASP A 127 -7.70 0.02 7.37
C ASP A 127 -7.60 -0.11 8.90
N PRO A 128 -6.40 -0.32 9.51
CA PRO A 128 -6.27 -0.38 10.97
C PRO A 128 -6.64 0.94 11.67
N ILE A 129 -6.33 2.07 11.04
CA ILE A 129 -6.67 3.40 11.56
C ILE A 129 -8.19 3.58 11.52
N MET A 130 -8.80 3.28 10.38
CA MET A 130 -10.25 3.38 10.18
C MET A 130 -11.04 2.45 11.12
N ARG A 131 -10.51 1.26 11.41
CA ARG A 131 -11.15 0.25 12.28
C ARG A 131 -10.79 0.39 13.76
N THR A 132 -10.06 1.43 14.16
CA THR A 132 -9.71 1.64 15.57
C THR A 132 -11.01 1.74 16.39
N PRO A 133 -11.22 0.93 17.44
CA PRO A 133 -12.44 0.94 18.23
C PRO A 133 -12.56 2.22 19.06
N LYS A 134 -13.80 2.68 19.31
CA LYS A 134 -14.04 3.77 20.26
C LYS A 134 -13.58 3.35 21.66
N PRO A 135 -12.88 4.22 22.42
CA PRO A 135 -12.54 3.96 23.81
C PRO A 135 -13.80 3.63 24.62
N LYS A 136 -13.73 2.59 25.47
CA LYS A 136 -14.83 2.30 26.40
C LYS A 136 -14.99 3.47 27.38
N PRO A 137 -16.22 3.90 27.71
CA PRO A 137 -16.44 4.90 28.75
C PRO A 137 -15.78 4.45 30.06
N ALA A 138 -15.13 5.38 30.76
CA ALA A 138 -14.59 5.10 32.09
C ALA A 138 -15.73 4.64 33.03
N PRO A 139 -15.52 3.61 33.86
CA PRO A 139 -16.50 3.23 34.87
C PRO A 139 -16.80 4.45 35.76
N ALA A 140 -18.09 4.73 35.97
CA ALA A 140 -18.52 5.84 36.80
C ALA A 140 -17.90 5.71 38.21
N PRO A 141 -17.41 6.81 38.81
CA PRO A 141 -16.88 6.76 40.17
C PRO A 141 -17.99 6.29 41.11
N GLU A 142 -17.71 5.21 41.85
CA GLU A 142 -18.60 4.77 42.92
C GLU A 142 -18.79 5.93 43.91
N PRO A 143 -20.03 6.20 44.37
CA PRO A 143 -20.26 7.27 45.31
C PRO A 143 -19.52 6.96 46.62
N THR A 144 -18.47 7.74 46.91
CA THR A 144 -17.80 7.76 48.20
C THR A 144 -18.82 8.14 49.28
N LYS A 145 -19.24 7.14 50.05
CA LYS A 145 -20.10 7.32 51.22
C LYS A 145 -19.21 7.65 52.41
N ASP A 146 -19.01 8.94 52.65
CA ASP A 146 -18.36 9.41 53.87
C ASP A 146 -19.41 9.67 54.95
N SER A 147 -19.29 8.99 56.11
CA SER A 147 -19.75 9.42 57.44
C SER A 147 -19.40 8.38 58.53
N GLU A 148 -18.24 8.61 59.15
CA GLU A 148 -17.78 8.46 60.56
C GLU A 148 -18.43 7.54 61.64
N LYS A 149 -17.51 6.95 62.43
CA LYS A 149 -17.48 6.61 63.89
C LYS A 149 -18.18 5.30 64.36
N LYS A 150 -17.62 4.42 65.22
CA LYS A 150 -16.56 4.51 66.26
C LYS A 150 -16.01 3.10 66.64
N ALA A 151 -14.72 3.06 67.02
CA ALA A 151 -14.06 2.35 68.13
C ALA A 151 -13.97 0.80 68.22
N GLY A 152 -12.72 0.30 68.39
CA GLY A 152 -12.42 -0.93 69.15
C GLY A 152 -11.17 -1.73 68.72
N GLU A 153 -10.01 -1.40 69.30
CA GLU A 153 -8.80 -2.20 69.62
C GLU A 153 -8.26 -3.34 68.72
N GLY A 154 -6.93 -3.27 68.46
CA GLY A 154 -6.06 -4.46 68.27
C GLY A 154 -5.03 -4.39 67.12
N GLU A 155 -3.85 -3.82 67.39
CA GLU A 155 -2.60 -3.96 66.59
C GLU A 155 -1.86 -5.28 66.97
N PRO A 156 -0.74 -5.72 66.33
CA PRO A 156 -0.03 -5.16 65.15
C PRO A 156 0.57 -6.20 64.14
N SER A 157 1.16 -5.64 63.07
CA SER A 157 2.36 -6.13 62.33
C SER A 157 2.16 -7.31 61.36
N GLU A 158 2.79 -7.44 60.17
CA GLU A 158 4.06 -6.97 59.59
C GLU A 158 3.87 -6.83 58.04
N MET A 159 4.29 -5.73 57.39
CA MET A 159 5.58 -5.42 56.74
C MET A 159 5.80 -5.91 55.28
N ARG A 160 6.36 -4.98 54.49
CA ARG A 160 7.19 -5.04 53.26
C ARG A 160 6.48 -4.89 51.90
N ASP A 161 6.57 -3.69 51.29
CA ASP A 161 7.68 -3.09 50.48
C ASP A 161 7.55 -3.52 49.01
N GLU A 162 7.15 -2.64 48.07
CA GLU A 162 7.93 -1.53 47.45
C GLU A 162 9.03 -2.10 46.55
N GLU A 163 8.91 -1.99 45.22
CA GLU A 163 9.64 -1.07 44.30
C GLU A 163 9.85 -1.93 43.01
N ASN A 164 10.04 -1.50 41.76
CA ASN A 164 10.30 -0.23 41.11
C ASN A 164 10.04 -0.45 39.59
N ALA A 165 9.70 0.60 38.87
CA ALA A 165 9.88 0.68 37.41
C ALA A 165 11.32 1.21 37.13
N PRO A 166 11.64 1.87 36.00
CA PRO A 166 11.43 1.59 34.57
C PRO A 166 12.82 1.25 33.92
N VAL A 167 13.16 1.25 32.62
CA VAL A 167 13.10 2.29 31.56
C VAL A 167 13.58 1.68 30.21
N ASN A 168 13.18 2.32 29.09
CA ASN A 168 13.85 2.61 27.77
C ASN A 168 14.43 1.47 26.89
N GLU A 169 14.51 1.55 25.54
CA GLU A 169 14.80 2.68 24.63
C GLU A 169 14.54 2.35 23.13
N ALA A 170 14.36 3.42 22.32
CA ALA A 170 14.77 3.62 20.90
C ALA A 170 14.08 2.82 19.75
N THR A 171 13.86 3.30 18.51
CA THR A 171 14.39 4.44 17.71
C THR A 171 13.40 4.79 16.58
N ILE A 172 13.39 6.07 16.20
CA ILE A 172 12.68 6.70 15.08
C ILE A 172 13.65 6.83 13.89
N GLU A 173 13.24 6.45 12.68
CA GLU A 173 13.78 7.02 11.44
C GLU A 173 12.63 7.34 10.47
N LYS A 174 12.53 8.60 10.09
CA LYS A 174 11.61 9.16 9.09
C LYS A 174 12.46 9.63 7.92
N GLU A 175 12.22 9.12 6.72
CA GLU A 175 12.56 9.80 5.47
C GLU A 175 11.27 10.20 4.76
N SER A 176 11.13 11.49 4.51
CA SER A 176 10.02 12.11 3.78
C SER A 176 10.58 12.74 2.52
N GLU A 177 10.33 12.14 1.37
CA GLU A 177 10.63 12.74 0.07
C GLU A 177 9.39 13.47 -0.46
N SER A 178 9.56 14.77 -0.69
CA SER A 178 8.54 15.72 -1.07
C SER A 178 8.51 15.88 -2.59
N CYS A 179 7.37 15.62 -3.23
CA CYS A 179 7.11 15.95 -4.63
C CYS A 179 7.11 17.46 -4.85
N LYS A 180 7.99 17.95 -5.72
CA LYS A 180 7.89 19.30 -6.33
C LYS A 180 7.46 19.18 -7.79
N PRO A 181 6.67 20.12 -8.32
CA PRO A 181 6.27 20.11 -9.73
C PRO A 181 7.47 20.46 -10.62
N VAL A 182 7.67 19.71 -11.71
CA VAL A 182 8.56 20.12 -12.81
C VAL A 182 7.84 21.19 -13.63
N GLU A 183 8.41 22.38 -13.60
CA GLU A 183 8.01 23.55 -14.37
C GLU A 183 8.33 23.34 -15.86
N GLN A 184 7.35 23.67 -16.71
CA GLN A 184 7.45 23.62 -18.17
C GLN A 184 8.55 24.56 -18.69
N ALA A 185 9.57 24.00 -19.34
CA ALA A 185 10.39 24.74 -20.29
C ALA A 185 9.75 24.65 -21.68
N ASN A 186 9.13 25.76 -22.08
CA ASN A 186 8.71 26.04 -23.44
C ASN A 186 9.96 26.38 -24.28
N GLU A 187 10.41 25.47 -25.13
CA GLU A 187 11.45 25.80 -26.12
C GLU A 187 10.80 26.08 -27.46
N SER A 188 10.58 27.37 -27.69
CA SER A 188 10.36 27.94 -29.01
C SER A 188 11.70 27.91 -29.76
N MET A 189 11.91 26.90 -30.61
CA MET A 189 12.94 26.99 -31.67
C MET A 189 12.27 27.45 -32.96
N ASN A 190 12.35 28.76 -33.15
CA ASN A 190 12.20 29.46 -34.41
C ASN A 190 13.62 29.79 -34.87
N VAL A 191 14.14 29.15 -35.93
CA VAL A 191 15.31 29.63 -36.69
C VAL A 191 15.17 29.20 -38.14
N ASP A 192 15.03 30.23 -38.98
CA ASP A 192 15.20 30.41 -40.44
C ASP A 192 15.05 29.24 -41.44
#